data_AF-J0U6K7-F1
#
_entry.id   AF-J0U6K7-F1
#
_cell.length_a   1.000
_cell.length_b   1.000
_cell.length_c   1.000
_cell.angle_alpha   90.00
_cell.angle_beta   90.00
_cell.angle_gamma   90.00
#
_symmetry.space_group_name_H-M   'P 1'
#
loop_
_entity.id
_entity.type
_entity.pdbx_description
1 polymer ?
#
loop_
_entity_poly.entity_id
_entity_poly.type
_entity_poly.pdbx_seq_one_letter_code
_entity_poly.pdbx_strand_id
1 'polypeptide(L)'
;MTGTTRRNTLATLGALPVALLAQTPAAAGMRVGLHPWLEAGDSVAAELLADGQVVGQLDHRSTKAGKPRLPAATVALPAGVKRLQLRGTVTVAGKASHFTRTWAVRDLASMSTPLYDQGRPWPERVRALVQAIPVHEGEDAPLTVAPARPVVGAALVAQEKRLGTPLPPAVAQLLSACDIRLGRSHFVRPASMTTLLDLMHGDFGYPRSGKDAPGNFLSPGVHERYARSLAVFVTVGDGMGALAWDPQGLTPEDHARLGSGPSPAMGGDGLWYWMHQEMAVKPSLLLDKDGRPLSADLALASVFERHALADQYQPMTDDELVLDSATPLGNLLLLHFNGARAPQLLLNSYNGHYGHHTQY
;
A
#
# COMPACT_ATOMS: atom_id res chain seq x y z
N MET A 1 39.55 74.42 -13.24
CA MET A 1 40.56 73.34 -13.11
C MET A 1 39.95 72.22 -12.27
N THR A 2 40.06 70.98 -12.74
CA THR A 2 39.91 69.68 -12.02
C THR A 2 38.63 69.47 -11.18
N GLY A 3 37.69 68.56 -11.47
CA GLY A 3 37.79 67.23 -12.07
C GLY A 3 37.69 66.14 -10.98
N THR A 4 36.52 65.51 -10.79
CA THR A 4 36.41 64.20 -10.09
C THR A 4 35.10 63.43 -10.41
N THR A 5 35.19 62.58 -11.43
CA THR A 5 34.90 61.12 -11.50
C THR A 5 33.71 60.44 -10.75
N ARG A 6 32.77 59.91 -11.57
CA ARG A 6 32.04 58.59 -11.59
C ARG A 6 31.27 58.06 -10.35
N ARG A 7 30.03 57.58 -10.58
CA ARG A 7 29.68 56.16 -10.88
C ARG A 7 28.16 55.96 -11.14
N ASN A 8 27.87 55.09 -12.11
CA ASN A 8 26.55 54.54 -12.46
C ASN A 8 25.92 53.72 -11.34
N THR A 9 24.58 53.68 -11.28
CA THR A 9 23.84 52.43 -10.99
C THR A 9 22.40 52.52 -11.50
N LEU A 10 22.04 51.56 -12.36
CA LEU A 10 20.68 51.25 -12.78
C LEU A 10 19.86 50.78 -11.57
N ALA A 11 18.65 51.31 -11.40
CA ALA A 11 17.66 50.80 -10.46
C ALA A 11 16.69 49.86 -11.18
N THR A 12 16.59 48.67 -10.62
CA THR A 12 15.96 47.45 -11.12
C THR A 12 14.45 47.45 -10.94
N LEU A 13 13.80 46.68 -11.81
CA LEU A 13 12.38 46.33 -11.88
C LEU A 13 11.72 46.03 -10.53
N GLY A 14 10.49 46.52 -10.37
CA GLY A 14 9.63 46.30 -9.22
C GLY A 14 9.25 44.82 -9.05
N ALA A 15 9.45 44.32 -7.83
CA ALA A 15 8.94 43.05 -7.37
C ALA A 15 7.47 43.19 -6.97
N LEU A 16 6.60 42.37 -7.56
CA LEU A 16 5.23 42.16 -7.08
C LEU A 16 5.27 41.37 -5.77
N PRO A 17 4.42 41.70 -4.77
CA PRO A 17 4.39 40.96 -3.51
C PRO A 17 3.70 39.61 -3.71
N VAL A 18 4.44 38.53 -3.41
CA VAL A 18 3.89 37.19 -3.18
C VAL A 18 3.09 37.24 -1.88
N ALA A 19 1.77 37.23 -1.98
CA ALA A 19 0.90 37.07 -0.82
C ALA A 19 1.02 35.63 -0.30
N LEU A 20 1.72 35.46 0.83
CA LEU A 20 1.64 34.23 1.62
C LEU A 20 0.22 34.10 2.16
N LEU A 21 -0.59 33.22 1.57
CA LEU A 21 -1.83 32.76 2.20
C LEU A 21 -1.46 31.89 3.39
N ALA A 22 -1.75 32.40 4.59
CA ALA A 22 -1.64 31.66 5.83
C ALA A 22 -2.55 30.43 5.79
N GLN A 23 -1.95 29.24 5.87
CA GLN A 23 -2.69 27.98 5.98
C GLN A 23 -3.37 27.93 7.36
N THR A 24 -4.69 28.09 7.36
CA THR A 24 -5.53 27.72 8.50
C THR A 24 -5.40 26.20 8.70
N PRO A 25 -5.21 25.68 9.92
CA PRO A 25 -5.16 24.23 10.13
C PRO A 25 -6.53 23.64 9.78
N ALA A 26 -6.62 22.99 8.63
CA ALA A 26 -7.81 22.26 8.22
C ALA A 26 -8.09 21.13 9.23
N ALA A 27 -9.36 20.96 9.60
CA ALA A 27 -9.85 19.75 10.26
C ALA A 27 -9.25 18.52 9.56
N ALA A 28 -8.81 17.53 10.33
CA ALA A 28 -8.00 16.39 9.87
C ALA A 28 -8.58 15.73 8.61
N GLY A 29 -8.14 16.20 7.44
CA GLY A 29 -8.59 15.72 6.15
C GLY A 29 -7.90 14.42 5.77
N MET A 30 -8.54 13.65 4.89
CA MET A 30 -7.95 12.44 4.32
C MET A 30 -6.70 12.80 3.54
N ARG A 31 -5.56 12.16 3.84
CA ARG A 31 -4.31 12.40 3.11
C ARG A 31 -4.26 11.58 1.84
N VAL A 32 -3.86 12.22 0.75
CA VAL A 32 -3.74 11.61 -0.56
C VAL A 32 -2.36 11.90 -1.15
N GLY A 33 -1.66 10.86 -1.57
CA GLY A 33 -0.42 10.95 -2.34
C GLY A 33 -0.70 10.78 -3.84
N LEU A 34 -0.27 11.74 -4.65
CA LEU A 34 -0.34 11.66 -6.12
C LEU A 34 0.96 11.06 -6.66
N HIS A 35 0.86 9.95 -7.39
CA HIS A 35 1.99 9.24 -8.00
C HIS A 35 1.84 9.24 -9.54
N PRO A 36 2.47 10.20 -10.26
CA PRO A 36 2.47 10.20 -11.72
C PRO A 36 3.25 9.00 -12.25
N TRP A 37 2.61 8.19 -13.09
CA TRP A 37 3.27 7.13 -13.86
C TRP A 37 3.57 7.65 -15.26
N LEU A 38 4.83 8.04 -15.47
CA LEU A 38 5.29 8.71 -16.68
C LEU A 38 6.62 8.11 -17.17
N GLU A 39 6.89 8.23 -18.47
CA GLU A 39 8.19 7.88 -19.04
C GLU A 39 9.27 8.89 -18.66
N ALA A 40 10.55 8.50 -18.77
CA ALA A 40 11.65 9.41 -18.48
C ALA A 40 11.61 10.64 -19.40
N GLY A 41 11.63 11.84 -18.81
CA GLY A 41 11.58 13.12 -19.51
C GLY A 41 10.18 13.74 -19.59
N ASP A 42 9.12 12.94 -19.44
CA ASP A 42 7.73 13.41 -19.42
C ASP A 42 7.44 14.23 -18.14
N SER A 43 6.43 15.10 -18.21
CA SER A 43 6.08 15.98 -17.09
C SER A 43 4.59 16.27 -17.00
N VAL A 44 4.12 16.59 -15.79
CA VAL A 44 2.76 17.03 -15.51
C VAL A 44 2.78 18.22 -14.57
N ALA A 45 1.98 19.24 -14.90
CA ALA A 45 1.71 20.39 -14.03
C ALA A 45 0.18 20.55 -13.94
N ALA A 46 -0.39 20.42 -12.74
CA ALA A 46 -1.83 20.39 -12.55
C ALA A 46 -2.29 20.94 -11.20
N GLU A 47 -3.52 21.44 -11.18
CA GLU A 47 -4.27 21.76 -9.97
C GLU A 47 -5.21 20.59 -9.63
N LEU A 48 -5.25 20.23 -8.35
CA LEU A 48 -6.25 19.33 -7.80
C LEU A 48 -7.32 20.15 -7.09
N LEU A 49 -8.58 19.93 -7.48
CA LEU A 49 -9.73 20.57 -6.88
C LEU A 49 -10.61 19.53 -6.18
N ALA A 50 -11.04 19.81 -4.96
CA ALA A 50 -12.04 19.05 -4.23
C ALA A 50 -13.33 19.88 -4.17
N ASP A 51 -14.43 19.35 -4.70
CA ASP A 51 -15.73 20.02 -4.75
C ASP A 51 -15.68 21.46 -5.30
N GLY A 52 -14.77 21.71 -6.24
CA GLY A 52 -14.58 23.01 -6.91
C GLY A 52 -13.57 23.95 -6.25
N GLN A 53 -12.99 23.57 -5.11
CA GLN A 53 -11.93 24.35 -4.43
C GLN A 53 -10.56 23.74 -4.68
N VAL A 54 -9.56 24.57 -5.00
CA VAL A 54 -8.17 24.11 -5.15
C VAL A 54 -7.64 23.65 -3.79
N VAL A 55 -7.23 22.38 -3.71
CA VAL A 55 -6.70 21.75 -2.50
C VAL A 55 -5.22 21.37 -2.61
N GLY A 56 -4.66 21.46 -3.81
CA GLY A 56 -3.25 21.20 -4.03
C GLY A 56 -2.80 21.42 -5.46
N GLN A 57 -1.49 21.36 -5.64
CA GLN A 57 -0.82 21.47 -6.94
C GLN A 57 0.15 20.31 -7.10
N LEU A 58 0.29 19.87 -8.35
CA LEU A 58 1.24 18.87 -8.79
C LEU A 58 2.14 19.53 -9.83
N ASP A 59 3.45 19.49 -9.60
CA ASP A 59 4.47 19.83 -10.60
C ASP A 59 5.54 18.75 -10.56
N HIS A 60 5.59 17.93 -11.61
CA HIS A 60 6.45 16.77 -11.66
C HIS A 60 7.06 16.55 -13.04
N ARG A 61 8.36 16.27 -13.07
CA ARG A 61 9.08 15.76 -14.23
C ARG A 61 9.71 14.42 -13.87
N SER A 62 9.39 13.40 -14.66
CA SER A 62 9.94 12.07 -14.46
C SER A 62 11.40 12.00 -14.91
N THR A 63 12.27 11.50 -14.03
CA THR A 63 13.69 11.25 -14.33
C THR A 63 13.97 9.77 -14.63
N LYS A 64 13.02 8.88 -14.33
CA LYS A 64 13.08 7.44 -14.56
C LYS A 64 11.69 6.96 -14.95
N ALA A 65 11.61 6.09 -15.95
CA ALA A 65 10.34 5.48 -16.35
C ALA A 65 9.71 4.69 -15.19
N GLY A 66 8.39 4.74 -15.11
CA GLY A 66 7.60 3.93 -14.17
C GLY A 66 6.94 4.72 -13.05
N LYS A 67 6.29 3.98 -12.14
CA LYS A 67 5.65 4.52 -10.94
C LYS A 67 6.71 4.94 -9.91
N PRO A 68 6.75 6.21 -9.47
CA PRO A 68 7.65 6.63 -8.41
C PRO A 68 7.21 6.04 -7.07
N ARG A 69 8.19 5.66 -6.25
CA ARG A 69 7.94 5.11 -4.91
C ARG A 69 7.34 6.15 -3.96
N LEU A 70 7.83 7.38 -4.01
CA LEU A 70 7.30 8.50 -3.22
C LEU A 70 6.29 9.30 -4.04
N PRO A 71 5.27 9.90 -3.41
CA PRO A 71 4.33 10.76 -4.10
C PRO A 71 5.04 12.02 -4.61
N ALA A 72 4.65 12.48 -5.80
CA ALA A 72 5.11 13.77 -6.32
C ALA A 72 4.44 14.95 -5.60
N ALA A 73 3.23 14.73 -5.07
CA ALA A 73 2.51 15.68 -4.23
C ALA A 73 1.70 14.94 -3.17
N THR A 74 1.62 15.51 -1.97
CA THR A 74 0.72 15.04 -0.90
C THR A 74 -0.25 16.16 -0.57
N VAL A 75 -1.54 15.84 -0.57
CA VAL A 75 -2.63 16.79 -0.33
C VAL A 75 -3.53 16.28 0.79
N ALA A 76 -4.16 17.21 1.51
CA ALA A 76 -5.23 16.88 2.44
C ALA A 76 -6.56 17.18 1.76
N LEU A 77 -7.41 16.17 1.63
CA LEU A 77 -8.77 16.33 1.11
C LEU A 77 -9.75 16.63 2.25
N PRO A 78 -10.72 17.52 2.03
CA PRO A 78 -11.76 17.79 3.01
C PRO A 78 -12.57 16.53 3.30
N ALA A 79 -13.04 16.39 4.54
CA ALA A 79 -13.91 15.30 4.93
C ALA A 79 -15.21 15.31 4.11
N GLY A 80 -15.65 14.12 3.67
CA GLY A 80 -16.90 13.97 2.92
C GLY A 80 -16.85 14.46 1.46
N VAL A 81 -15.65 14.68 0.90
CA VAL A 81 -15.45 15.07 -0.50
C VAL A 81 -16.32 14.25 -1.45
N LYS A 82 -17.01 14.92 -2.37
CA LYS A 82 -17.92 14.26 -3.33
C LYS A 82 -17.39 14.24 -4.76
N ARG A 83 -16.56 15.23 -5.12
CA ARG A 83 -15.97 15.33 -6.44
C ARG A 83 -14.50 15.71 -6.35
N LEU A 84 -13.69 15.07 -7.16
CA LEU A 84 -12.31 15.47 -7.40
C LEU A 84 -12.13 15.87 -8.86
N GLN A 85 -11.40 16.94 -9.11
CA GLN A 85 -11.05 17.38 -10.45
C GLN A 85 -9.54 17.60 -10.54
N LEU A 86 -8.95 17.11 -11.62
CA LEU A 86 -7.57 17.40 -11.99
C LEU A 86 -7.58 18.16 -13.31
N ARG A 87 -6.97 19.34 -13.34
CA ARG A 87 -6.83 20.17 -14.55
C ARG A 87 -5.42 20.69 -14.68
N GLY A 88 -4.89 20.73 -15.90
CA GLY A 88 -3.53 21.16 -16.11
C GLY A 88 -2.99 20.80 -17.48
N THR A 89 -1.68 20.61 -17.54
CA THR A 89 -0.93 20.30 -18.74
C THR A 89 -0.04 19.09 -18.50
N VAL A 90 -0.04 18.16 -19.45
CA VAL A 90 0.91 17.04 -19.49
C VAL A 90 1.78 17.17 -20.73
N THR A 91 3.06 16.87 -20.58
CA THR A 91 4.01 16.72 -21.70
C THR A 91 4.39 15.25 -21.78
N VAL A 92 3.95 14.59 -22.84
CA VAL A 92 4.27 13.18 -23.13
C VAL A 92 5.02 13.11 -24.46
N ALA A 93 6.18 12.46 -24.47
CA ALA A 93 7.07 12.36 -25.62
C ALA A 93 7.35 13.73 -26.25
N GLY A 94 7.62 14.74 -25.40
CA GLY A 94 7.93 16.11 -25.81
C GLY A 94 6.76 16.96 -26.29
N LYS A 95 5.53 16.42 -26.31
CA LYS A 95 4.34 17.14 -26.78
C LYS A 95 3.45 17.51 -25.59
N ALA A 96 3.23 18.80 -25.38
CA ALA A 96 2.33 19.32 -24.36
C ALA A 96 0.85 19.21 -24.81
N SER A 97 -0.05 18.96 -23.85
CA SER A 97 -1.50 19.01 -24.05
C SER A 97 -2.20 19.36 -22.74
N HIS A 98 -3.24 20.17 -22.84
CA HIS A 98 -4.11 20.50 -21.72
C HIS A 98 -5.11 19.37 -21.45
N PHE A 99 -5.49 19.23 -20.18
CA PHE A 99 -6.54 18.30 -19.78
C PHE A 99 -7.36 18.88 -18.63
N THR A 100 -8.58 18.37 -18.51
CA THR A 100 -9.44 18.54 -17.33
C THR A 100 -10.27 17.28 -17.20
N ARG A 101 -10.28 16.68 -16.02
CA ARG A 101 -11.15 15.55 -15.72
C ARG A 101 -11.69 15.66 -14.31
N THR A 102 -12.93 15.23 -14.15
CA THR A 102 -13.64 15.22 -12.87
C THR A 102 -14.12 13.81 -12.60
N TRP A 103 -14.00 13.37 -11.35
CA TRP A 103 -14.48 12.10 -10.85
C TRP A 103 -15.48 12.34 -9.73
N ALA A 104 -16.56 11.55 -9.70
CA ALA A 104 -17.38 11.36 -8.52
C ALA A 104 -16.63 10.49 -7.52
N VAL A 105 -16.63 10.87 -6.24
CA VAL A 105 -15.91 10.14 -5.20
C VAL A 105 -16.85 9.16 -4.49
N ARG A 106 -16.44 7.90 -4.43
CA ARG A 106 -17.02 6.89 -3.54
C ARG A 106 -16.02 6.58 -2.43
N ASP A 107 -16.43 6.83 -1.19
CA ASP A 107 -15.61 6.59 0.00
C ASP A 107 -15.98 5.25 0.65
N LEU A 108 -14.98 4.39 0.81
CA LEU A 108 -15.12 3.06 1.41
C LEU A 108 -15.03 3.05 2.93
N ALA A 109 -14.80 4.20 3.58
CA ALA A 109 -14.60 4.27 5.02
C ALA A 109 -15.68 3.56 5.84
N SER A 110 -16.96 3.62 5.42
CA SER A 110 -18.04 2.90 6.09
C SER A 110 -17.86 1.38 6.14
N MET A 111 -17.16 0.79 5.17
CA MET A 111 -16.83 -0.63 5.10
C MET A 111 -15.50 -0.93 5.80
N SER A 112 -14.48 -0.09 5.63
CA SER A 112 -13.11 -0.37 6.12
C SER A 112 -12.85 0.07 7.56
N THR A 113 -13.62 1.02 8.12
CA THR A 113 -13.45 1.53 9.51
C THR A 113 -13.28 0.43 10.56
N PRO A 114 -14.05 -0.68 10.55
CA PRO A 114 -13.86 -1.75 11.53
C PRO A 114 -12.43 -2.28 11.63
N LEU A 115 -11.67 -2.30 10.53
CA LEU A 115 -10.29 -2.80 10.50
C LEU A 115 -9.33 -1.93 11.33
N TYR A 116 -9.63 -0.65 11.45
CA TYR A 116 -8.73 0.34 12.05
C TYR A 116 -9.15 0.80 13.45
N ASP A 117 -10.26 0.26 13.99
CA ASP A 117 -10.75 0.60 15.33
C ASP A 117 -9.83 0.05 16.43
N GLN A 118 -8.84 0.86 16.83
CA GLN A 118 -7.86 0.51 17.86
C GLN A 118 -8.49 0.23 19.24
N GLY A 119 -9.73 0.67 19.47
CA GLY A 119 -10.46 0.38 20.70
C GLY A 119 -11.01 -1.04 20.79
N ARG A 120 -11.01 -1.81 19.69
CA ARG A 120 -11.55 -3.18 19.65
C ARG A 120 -10.46 -4.24 19.45
N PRO A 121 -10.59 -5.42 20.08
CA PRO A 121 -9.88 -6.64 19.72
C PRO A 121 -10.04 -7.03 18.25
N TRP A 122 -9.01 -7.62 17.65
CA TRP A 122 -9.02 -8.12 16.26
C TRP A 122 -10.22 -9.01 15.91
N PRO A 123 -10.61 -10.00 16.74
CA PRO A 123 -11.79 -10.82 16.48
C PRO A 123 -13.09 -10.01 16.32
N GLU A 124 -13.23 -8.93 17.08
CA GLU A 124 -14.39 -8.04 17.00
C GLU A 124 -14.33 -7.13 15.78
N ARG A 125 -13.14 -6.62 15.43
CA ARG A 125 -12.92 -5.86 14.19
C ARG A 125 -13.32 -6.65 12.95
N VAL A 126 -12.91 -7.91 12.86
CA VAL A 126 -13.24 -8.77 11.72
C VAL A 126 -14.73 -9.11 11.67
N ARG A 127 -15.37 -9.39 12.82
CA ARG A 127 -16.83 -9.61 12.85
C ARG A 127 -17.61 -8.36 12.43
N ALA A 128 -17.17 -7.18 12.87
CA ALA A 128 -17.75 -5.91 12.45
C ALA A 128 -17.53 -5.64 10.96
N LEU A 129 -16.37 -6.02 10.40
CA LEU A 129 -16.12 -5.96 8.96
C LEU A 129 -17.12 -6.84 8.17
N VAL A 130 -17.36 -8.09 8.60
CA VAL A 130 -18.34 -8.99 7.95
C VAL A 130 -19.71 -8.33 7.86
N GLN A 131 -20.12 -7.60 8.90
CA GLN A 131 -21.41 -6.91 8.92
C GLN A 131 -21.44 -5.66 8.03
N ALA A 132 -20.28 -5.06 7.75
CA ALA A 132 -20.17 -3.84 6.97
C ALA A 132 -20.06 -4.11 5.46
N ILE A 133 -19.57 -5.29 5.06
CA ILE A 133 -19.46 -5.66 3.64
C ILE A 133 -20.85 -6.06 3.10
N PRO A 134 -21.32 -5.44 2.01
CA PRO A 134 -22.56 -5.86 1.38
C PRO A 134 -22.41 -7.27 0.79
N VAL A 135 -23.40 -8.14 1.05
CA VAL A 135 -23.50 -9.46 0.42
C VAL A 135 -24.66 -9.42 -0.56
N HIS A 136 -24.37 -9.64 -1.84
CA HIS A 136 -25.41 -9.70 -2.87
C HIS A 136 -26.12 -11.06 -2.85
N GLU A 137 -27.40 -11.06 -3.19
CA GLU A 137 -28.22 -12.27 -3.18
C GLU A 137 -27.68 -13.28 -4.20
N GLY A 138 -27.39 -14.50 -3.73
CA GLY A 138 -26.85 -15.58 -4.56
C GLY A 138 -25.32 -15.65 -4.65
N GLU A 139 -24.59 -14.75 -4.00
CA GLU A 139 -23.12 -14.79 -3.92
C GLU A 139 -22.65 -15.42 -2.60
N ASP A 140 -21.55 -16.17 -2.66
CA ASP A 140 -20.85 -16.63 -1.46
C ASP A 140 -20.27 -15.43 -0.72
N ALA A 141 -20.39 -15.41 0.61
CA ALA A 141 -19.82 -14.33 1.41
C ALA A 141 -18.30 -14.24 1.17
N PRO A 142 -17.76 -13.05 0.84
CA PRO A 142 -16.33 -12.88 0.54
C PRO A 142 -15.44 -13.18 1.75
N LEU A 143 -16.00 -13.10 2.95
CA LEU A 143 -15.33 -13.32 4.23
C LEU A 143 -16.23 -14.17 5.14
N THR A 144 -15.67 -15.24 5.70
CA THR A 144 -16.32 -16.08 6.72
C THR A 144 -15.48 -16.12 7.98
N VAL A 145 -16.16 -16.09 9.13
CA VAL A 145 -15.54 -16.08 10.47
C VAL A 145 -16.24 -17.10 11.34
N ALA A 146 -15.51 -18.10 11.80
CA ALA A 146 -15.97 -19.08 12.78
C ALA A 146 -15.16 -18.94 14.09
N PRO A 147 -15.69 -19.38 15.24
CA PRO A 147 -14.90 -19.50 16.45
C PRO A 147 -13.69 -20.43 16.25
N ALA A 148 -12.55 -20.08 16.85
CA ALA A 148 -11.39 -20.95 16.87
C ALA A 148 -11.67 -22.28 17.60
N ARG A 149 -10.92 -23.32 17.23
CA ARG A 149 -11.03 -24.65 17.86
C ARG A 149 -10.42 -24.63 19.28
N PRO A 150 -10.85 -25.50 20.21
CA PRO A 150 -10.45 -25.43 21.63
C PRO A 150 -8.95 -25.58 21.91
N VAL A 151 -8.18 -26.20 21.01
CA VAL A 151 -6.77 -26.58 21.25
C VAL A 151 -5.77 -25.50 20.79
N VAL A 152 -6.25 -24.32 20.38
CA VAL A 152 -5.40 -23.33 19.71
C VAL A 152 -4.37 -22.68 20.65
N GLY A 153 -4.70 -22.45 21.93
CA GLY A 153 -3.79 -21.79 22.87
C GLY A 153 -2.47 -22.56 23.08
N ALA A 154 -2.54 -23.88 23.29
CA ALA A 154 -1.35 -24.72 23.44
C ALA A 154 -0.50 -24.77 22.15
N ALA A 155 -1.15 -24.76 20.99
CA ALA A 155 -0.46 -24.73 19.70
C ALA A 155 0.29 -23.41 19.48
N LEU A 156 -0.29 -22.27 19.87
CA LEU A 156 0.39 -20.96 19.82
C LEU A 156 1.65 -20.96 20.69
N VAL A 157 1.55 -21.41 21.95
CA VAL A 157 2.71 -21.46 22.87
C VAL A 157 3.81 -22.39 22.33
N ALA A 158 3.43 -23.55 21.79
CA ALA A 158 4.38 -24.47 21.16
C ALA A 158 5.08 -23.83 19.96
N GLN A 159 4.34 -23.04 19.18
CA GLN A 159 4.84 -22.34 18.01
C GLN A 159 5.81 -21.22 18.39
N GLU A 160 5.48 -20.39 19.38
CA GLU A 160 6.38 -19.35 19.92
C GLU A 160 7.68 -19.96 20.47
N LYS A 161 7.57 -21.07 21.20
CA LYS A 161 8.73 -21.82 21.69
C LYS A 161 9.60 -22.35 20.55
N ARG A 162 8.99 -22.86 19.47
CA ARG A 162 9.71 -23.33 18.27
C ARG A 162 10.47 -22.20 17.59
N LEU A 163 9.91 -20.99 17.58
CA LEU A 163 10.50 -19.82 16.93
C LEU A 163 11.52 -19.09 17.81
N GLY A 164 11.48 -19.32 19.11
CA GLY A 164 12.29 -18.58 20.08
C GLY A 164 11.86 -17.12 20.24
N THR A 165 10.64 -16.76 19.81
CA THR A 165 10.10 -15.40 19.85
C THR A 165 8.56 -15.44 19.93
N PRO A 166 7.92 -14.54 20.70
CA PRO A 166 6.46 -14.45 20.74
C PRO A 166 5.90 -13.99 19.39
N LEU A 167 4.69 -14.44 19.05
CA LEU A 167 3.98 -13.91 17.89
C LEU A 167 3.54 -12.47 18.15
N PRO A 168 3.39 -11.62 17.12
CA PRO A 168 2.85 -10.29 17.31
C PRO A 168 1.45 -10.37 17.96
N PRO A 169 1.14 -9.55 18.99
CA PRO A 169 -0.09 -9.71 19.79
C PRO A 169 -1.38 -9.72 18.95
N ALA A 170 -1.43 -8.88 17.91
CA ALA A 170 -2.53 -8.83 16.95
C ALA A 170 -2.78 -10.19 16.27
N VAL A 171 -1.71 -10.88 15.89
CA VAL A 171 -1.75 -12.20 15.24
C VAL A 171 -2.21 -13.27 16.22
N ALA A 172 -1.59 -13.30 17.41
CA ALA A 172 -1.94 -14.25 18.45
C ALA A 172 -3.42 -14.12 18.86
N GLN A 173 -3.91 -12.88 19.02
CA GLN A 173 -5.30 -12.61 19.34
C GLN A 173 -6.26 -13.07 18.23
N LEU A 174 -5.93 -12.77 16.96
CA LEU A 174 -6.77 -13.16 15.83
C LEU A 174 -6.87 -14.68 15.71
N LEU A 175 -5.73 -15.37 15.71
CA LEU A 175 -5.65 -16.81 15.49
C LEU A 175 -6.19 -17.63 16.66
N SER A 176 -6.10 -17.12 17.89
CA SER A 176 -6.64 -17.80 19.09
C SER A 176 -8.16 -17.79 19.17
N ALA A 177 -8.83 -16.84 18.50
CA ALA A 177 -10.25 -16.59 18.68
C ALA A 177 -11.09 -16.90 17.43
N CYS A 178 -10.51 -16.84 16.23
CA CYS A 178 -11.24 -17.00 14.98
C CYS A 178 -10.55 -17.97 14.01
N ASP A 179 -11.35 -18.75 13.28
CA ASP A 179 -10.98 -19.39 12.02
C ASP A 179 -11.58 -18.55 10.88
N ILE A 180 -10.73 -17.96 10.05
CA ILE A 180 -11.10 -16.95 9.05
C ILE A 180 -10.76 -17.45 7.65
N ARG A 181 -11.74 -17.39 6.75
CA ARG A 181 -11.57 -17.74 5.34
C ARG A 181 -12.06 -16.64 4.43
N LEU A 182 -11.29 -16.41 3.37
CA LEU A 182 -11.52 -15.43 2.30
C LEU A 182 -11.53 -16.21 0.99
N GLY A 183 -12.71 -16.74 0.63
CA GLY A 183 -12.84 -17.78 -0.40
C GLY A 183 -11.96 -19.01 -0.08
N ARG A 184 -11.02 -19.33 -0.97
CA ARG A 184 -10.04 -20.41 -0.78
C ARG A 184 -8.84 -20.02 0.08
N SER A 185 -8.61 -18.72 0.26
CA SER A 185 -7.51 -18.16 1.05
C SER A 185 -7.88 -18.20 2.54
N HIS A 186 -6.89 -18.33 3.42
CA HIS A 186 -7.14 -18.55 4.84
C HIS A 186 -5.96 -18.16 5.73
N PHE A 187 -6.27 -17.81 6.98
CA PHE A 187 -5.25 -17.66 8.01
C PHE A 187 -4.70 -19.03 8.43
N VAL A 188 -3.38 -19.13 8.56
CA VAL A 188 -2.72 -20.39 8.90
C VAL A 188 -3.02 -20.72 10.35
N ARG A 189 -3.57 -21.91 10.59
CA ARG A 189 -3.86 -22.37 11.95
C ARG A 189 -2.56 -22.54 12.74
N PRO A 190 -2.53 -22.18 14.04
CA PRO A 190 -1.29 -22.26 14.82
C PRO A 190 -0.59 -23.62 14.81
N ALA A 191 -1.36 -24.72 14.85
CA ALA A 191 -0.80 -26.08 14.80
C ALA A 191 -0.19 -26.46 13.43
N SER A 192 -0.50 -25.70 12.38
CA SER A 192 -0.05 -25.92 11.00
C SER A 192 0.89 -24.80 10.52
N MET A 193 1.29 -23.88 11.41
CA MET A 193 2.21 -22.80 11.06
C MET A 193 3.60 -23.35 10.77
N THR A 194 4.04 -23.19 9.54
CA THR A 194 5.37 -23.58 9.07
C THR A 194 6.20 -22.35 8.67
N THR A 195 7.46 -22.58 8.36
CA THR A 195 8.27 -21.55 7.70
C THR A 195 7.78 -21.36 6.26
N LEU A 196 8.14 -20.24 5.62
CA LEU A 196 7.86 -20.07 4.19
C LEU A 196 8.56 -21.11 3.34
N LEU A 197 9.78 -21.52 3.70
CA LEU A 197 10.51 -22.54 2.95
C LEU A 197 9.80 -23.90 3.02
N ASP A 198 9.29 -24.27 4.20
CA ASP A 198 8.48 -25.48 4.37
C ASP A 198 7.15 -25.39 3.60
N LEU A 199 6.50 -24.22 3.60
CA LEU A 199 5.29 -23.97 2.81
C LEU A 199 5.57 -24.13 1.30
N MET A 200 6.72 -23.63 0.84
CA MET A 200 7.13 -23.80 -0.56
C MET A 200 7.32 -25.28 -0.92
N HIS A 201 7.93 -26.06 -0.03
CA HIS A 201 8.15 -27.49 -0.24
C HIS A 201 6.88 -28.34 -0.13
N GLY A 202 5.96 -27.95 0.75
CA GLY A 202 4.68 -28.62 0.93
C GLY A 202 3.65 -28.12 -0.08
N ASP A 203 2.93 -27.08 0.30
CA ASP A 203 1.73 -26.61 -0.39
C ASP A 203 2.01 -26.08 -1.80
N PHE A 204 3.20 -25.53 -2.06
CA PHE A 204 3.51 -24.95 -3.38
C PHE A 204 4.24 -25.96 -4.30
N GLY A 205 4.60 -27.14 -3.78
CA GLY A 205 5.16 -28.24 -4.56
C GLY A 205 6.61 -28.06 -5.03
N TYR A 206 7.38 -27.13 -4.47
CA TYR A 206 8.80 -26.97 -4.84
C TYR A 206 9.63 -28.16 -4.35
N PRO A 207 10.46 -28.78 -5.22
CA PRO A 207 11.26 -29.92 -4.81
C PRO A 207 12.33 -29.52 -3.77
N ARG A 208 12.72 -30.48 -2.93
CA ARG A 208 13.80 -30.28 -1.95
C ARG A 208 15.21 -30.30 -2.58
N SER A 209 15.33 -30.80 -3.80
CA SER A 209 16.60 -30.95 -4.53
C SER A 209 16.40 -30.80 -6.04
N GLY A 210 17.47 -30.52 -6.77
CA GLY A 210 17.43 -30.32 -8.22
C GLY A 210 17.28 -28.85 -8.61
N LYS A 211 17.33 -28.55 -9.91
CA LYS A 211 17.41 -27.17 -10.44
C LYS A 211 16.28 -26.25 -9.95
N ASP A 212 15.10 -26.81 -9.70
CA ASP A 212 13.89 -26.06 -9.30
C ASP A 212 13.74 -25.99 -7.77
N ALA A 213 14.71 -26.46 -6.99
CA ALA A 213 14.69 -26.34 -5.54
C ALA A 213 14.95 -24.88 -5.13
N PRO A 214 14.26 -24.33 -4.10
CA PRO A 214 14.43 -22.96 -3.64
C PRO A 214 15.88 -22.57 -3.35
N GLY A 215 16.71 -23.49 -2.83
CA GLY A 215 18.14 -23.27 -2.60
C GLY A 215 18.98 -22.98 -3.85
N ASN A 216 18.46 -23.24 -5.06
CA ASN A 216 19.18 -23.05 -6.32
C ASN A 216 18.76 -21.80 -7.10
N PHE A 217 17.59 -21.22 -6.83
CA PHE A 217 17.11 -20.02 -7.52
C PHE A 217 16.87 -18.82 -6.60
N LEU A 218 16.71 -19.02 -5.29
CA LEU A 218 16.68 -17.92 -4.33
C LEU A 218 18.10 -17.43 -4.05
N SER A 219 18.26 -16.11 -3.87
CA SER A 219 19.51 -15.61 -3.32
C SER A 219 19.69 -16.11 -1.88
N PRO A 220 20.94 -16.22 -1.37
CA PRO A 220 21.20 -16.65 -0.01
C PRO A 220 20.39 -15.87 1.04
N GLY A 221 20.30 -14.55 0.89
CA GLY A 221 19.54 -13.68 1.81
C GLY A 221 18.03 -13.94 1.80
N VAL A 222 17.44 -14.20 0.62
CA VAL A 222 16.00 -14.53 0.52
C VAL A 222 15.74 -15.93 1.07
N HIS A 223 16.60 -16.90 0.76
CA HIS A 223 16.48 -18.26 1.29
C HIS A 223 16.53 -18.27 2.82
N GLU A 224 17.50 -17.58 3.42
CA GLU A 224 17.62 -17.47 4.87
C GLU A 224 16.39 -16.81 5.51
N ARG A 225 15.87 -15.74 4.90
CA ARG A 225 14.61 -15.11 5.33
C ARG A 225 13.47 -16.12 5.32
N TYR A 226 13.29 -16.86 4.23
CA TYR A 226 12.16 -17.79 4.11
C TYR A 226 12.26 -18.97 5.09
N ALA A 227 13.48 -19.38 5.45
CA ALA A 227 13.73 -20.41 6.45
C ALA A 227 13.37 -19.97 7.88
N ARG A 228 13.36 -18.66 8.18
CA ARG A 228 13.02 -18.13 9.51
C ARG A 228 11.66 -17.43 9.59
N SER A 229 11.07 -17.08 8.45
CA SER A 229 9.80 -16.36 8.40
C SER A 229 8.61 -17.30 8.41
N LEU A 230 7.53 -16.89 9.06
CA LEU A 230 6.30 -17.66 9.15
C LEU A 230 5.27 -17.23 8.11
N ALA A 231 4.55 -18.21 7.57
CA ALA A 231 3.29 -17.94 6.88
C ALA A 231 2.17 -17.65 7.90
N VAL A 232 1.57 -16.47 7.83
CA VAL A 232 0.43 -16.07 8.70
C VAL A 232 -0.89 -16.21 7.96
N PHE A 233 -0.91 -15.90 6.67
CA PHE A 233 -2.06 -16.04 5.78
C PHE A 233 -1.62 -16.64 4.46
N VAL A 234 -2.40 -17.54 3.87
CA VAL A 234 -2.12 -18.17 2.57
C VAL A 234 -3.19 -17.75 1.56
N THR A 235 -2.73 -17.26 0.40
CA THR A 235 -3.56 -16.89 -0.73
C THR A 235 -3.63 -18.03 -1.74
N VAL A 236 -4.84 -18.38 -2.18
CA VAL A 236 -5.09 -19.40 -3.19
C VAL A 236 -5.96 -18.83 -4.31
N GLY A 237 -5.37 -18.66 -5.50
CA GLY A 237 -6.00 -17.99 -6.66
C GLY A 237 -5.34 -18.40 -7.97
N ASP A 238 -4.96 -17.41 -8.79
CA ASP A 238 -4.15 -17.57 -10.01
C ASP A 238 -2.70 -18.02 -9.72
N GLY A 239 -2.34 -18.04 -8.44
CA GLY A 239 -1.14 -18.64 -7.91
C GLY A 239 -1.25 -18.83 -6.41
N MET A 240 -0.18 -19.36 -5.82
CA MET A 240 -0.01 -19.47 -4.37
C MET A 240 0.82 -18.30 -3.84
N GLY A 241 0.44 -17.82 -2.66
CA GLY A 241 1.16 -16.76 -1.97
C GLY A 241 0.90 -16.77 -0.47
N ALA A 242 1.62 -15.93 0.25
CA ALA A 242 1.49 -15.82 1.69
C ALA A 242 1.77 -14.40 2.19
N LEU A 243 1.01 -13.97 3.20
CA LEU A 243 1.47 -12.92 4.10
C LEU A 243 2.44 -13.57 5.09
N ALA A 244 3.64 -13.04 5.14
CA ALA A 244 4.69 -13.58 5.96
C ALA A 244 5.20 -12.57 6.99
N TRP A 245 5.65 -13.12 8.11
CA TRP A 245 6.28 -12.38 9.20
C TRP A 245 7.69 -12.91 9.44
N ASP A 246 8.69 -12.05 9.31
CA ASP A 246 10.08 -12.31 9.69
C ASP A 246 10.37 -11.71 11.08
N PRO A 247 10.56 -12.52 12.13
CA PRO A 247 10.84 -12.00 13.46
C PRO A 247 12.18 -11.28 13.59
N GLN A 248 13.15 -11.56 12.70
CA GLN A 248 14.47 -10.93 12.76
C GLN A 248 14.51 -9.56 12.07
N GLY A 249 13.46 -9.18 11.34
CA GLY A 249 13.33 -7.88 10.73
C GLY A 249 14.18 -7.67 9.49
N LEU A 250 14.68 -6.44 9.33
CA LEU A 250 15.44 -6.02 8.15
C LEU A 250 16.88 -6.51 8.21
N THR A 251 17.34 -7.07 7.10
CA THR A 251 18.74 -7.39 6.88
C THR A 251 19.46 -6.19 6.26
N PRO A 252 20.80 -6.14 6.32
CA PRO A 252 21.57 -5.13 5.58
C PRO A 252 21.25 -5.07 4.07
N GLU A 253 20.87 -6.20 3.46
CA GLU A 253 20.44 -6.24 2.05
C GLU A 253 19.10 -5.51 1.84
N ASP A 254 18.15 -5.64 2.76
CA ASP A 254 16.89 -4.88 2.68
C ASP A 254 17.15 -3.38 2.81
N HIS A 255 18.05 -2.97 3.71
CA HIS A 255 18.43 -1.57 3.85
C HIS A 255 18.98 -1.00 2.53
N ALA A 256 19.83 -1.75 1.82
CA ALA A 256 20.33 -1.34 0.52
C ALA A 256 19.22 -1.23 -0.54
N ARG A 257 18.21 -2.13 -0.51
CA ARG A 257 17.05 -2.10 -1.43
C ARG A 257 16.05 -0.99 -1.09
N LEU A 258 15.94 -0.61 0.16
CA LEU A 258 15.04 0.45 0.61
C LEU A 258 15.51 1.86 0.20
N GLY A 259 16.77 2.02 -0.21
CA GLY A 259 17.36 3.30 -0.64
C GLY A 259 17.70 4.22 0.53
N SER A 260 18.11 5.46 0.24
CA SER A 260 18.53 6.47 1.23
C SER A 260 17.38 7.11 2.03
N GLY A 261 16.25 6.41 2.17
CA GLY A 261 15.15 6.83 3.04
C GLY A 261 15.51 6.68 4.53
N PRO A 262 14.67 7.22 5.45
CA PRO A 262 14.88 7.00 6.88
C PRO A 262 14.98 5.50 7.15
N SER A 263 16.15 5.09 7.66
CA SER A 263 16.42 3.71 8.01
C SER A 263 15.31 3.24 8.95
N PRO A 264 14.57 2.18 8.62
CA PRO A 264 13.55 1.68 9.52
C PRO A 264 14.14 1.43 10.90
N ALA A 265 13.46 1.89 11.94
CA ALA A 265 13.82 1.49 13.28
C ALA A 265 13.79 -0.04 13.33
N MET A 266 14.85 -0.66 13.85
CA MET A 266 14.82 -2.06 14.25
C MET A 266 13.86 -2.19 15.45
N GLY A 267 12.57 -2.14 15.18
CA GLY A 267 11.51 -2.36 16.16
C GLY A 267 11.27 -3.85 16.34
N GLY A 268 10.96 -4.27 17.57
CA GLY A 268 10.78 -5.67 17.96
C GLY A 268 9.57 -6.39 17.35
N ASP A 269 8.79 -5.74 16.48
CA ASP A 269 7.58 -6.31 15.87
C ASP A 269 7.86 -7.16 14.61
N GLY A 270 9.14 -7.25 14.20
CA GLY A 270 9.56 -7.97 12.99
C GLY A 270 9.21 -7.25 11.69
N LEU A 271 9.37 -7.94 10.57
CA LEU A 271 9.12 -7.42 9.22
C LEU A 271 8.01 -8.20 8.53
N TRP A 272 7.09 -7.48 7.90
CA TRP A 272 5.97 -8.05 7.16
C TRP A 272 6.18 -7.94 5.66
N TYR A 273 5.81 -8.98 4.92
CA TYR A 273 5.91 -8.97 3.47
C TYR A 273 4.96 -9.97 2.80
N TRP A 274 4.60 -9.68 1.56
CA TRP A 274 3.92 -10.62 0.68
C TRP A 274 4.94 -11.46 -0.08
N MET A 275 4.70 -12.77 -0.14
CA MET A 275 5.39 -13.69 -1.02
C MET A 275 4.36 -14.26 -2.02
N HIS A 276 4.73 -14.33 -3.30
CA HIS A 276 3.94 -14.97 -4.35
C HIS A 276 4.87 -15.89 -5.14
N GLN A 277 4.38 -17.06 -5.57
CA GLN A 277 5.21 -18.08 -6.24
C GLN A 277 5.96 -17.54 -7.47
N GLU A 278 5.33 -16.68 -8.26
CA GLU A 278 5.93 -16.09 -9.48
C GLU A 278 6.99 -15.03 -9.17
N MET A 279 6.93 -14.46 -7.96
CA MET A 279 7.83 -13.42 -7.47
C MET A 279 8.64 -13.91 -6.26
N ALA A 280 8.83 -15.22 -6.13
CA ALA A 280 9.44 -15.83 -4.94
C ALA A 280 10.86 -15.31 -4.65
N VAL A 281 11.60 -14.90 -5.68
CA VAL A 281 12.94 -14.29 -5.58
C VAL A 281 12.93 -12.86 -5.04
N LYS A 282 11.78 -12.18 -5.04
CA LYS A 282 11.62 -10.78 -4.66
C LYS A 282 10.36 -10.59 -3.81
N PRO A 283 10.39 -10.95 -2.52
CA PRO A 283 9.28 -10.68 -1.61
C PRO A 283 8.95 -9.18 -1.58
N SER A 284 7.66 -8.86 -1.49
CA SER A 284 7.15 -7.49 -1.47
C SER A 284 6.99 -7.02 -0.02
N LEU A 285 7.95 -6.23 0.45
CA LEU A 285 7.92 -5.68 1.80
C LEU A 285 6.69 -4.79 2.01
N LEU A 286 6.05 -4.94 3.16
CA LEU A 286 4.95 -4.09 3.59
C LEU A 286 5.48 -2.84 4.26
N LEU A 287 5.30 -1.71 3.59
CA LEU A 287 5.85 -0.44 4.00
C LEU A 287 4.78 0.66 3.97
N ASP A 288 4.85 1.57 4.92
CA ASP A 288 4.05 2.78 4.91
C ASP A 288 4.52 3.77 3.83
N LYS A 289 3.76 4.86 3.68
CA LYS A 289 4.05 5.96 2.75
C LYS A 289 5.42 6.61 2.97
N ASP A 290 5.99 6.52 4.17
CA ASP A 290 7.29 7.09 4.54
C ASP A 290 8.42 6.05 4.39
N GLY A 291 8.10 4.85 3.89
CA GLY A 291 9.03 3.75 3.62
C GLY A 291 9.38 2.91 4.85
N ARG A 292 8.63 3.02 5.95
CA ARG A 292 8.85 2.27 7.19
C ARG A 292 8.04 0.98 7.18
N PRO A 293 8.52 -0.12 7.79
CA PRO A 293 7.77 -1.35 7.96
C PRO A 293 6.41 -1.12 8.62
N LEU A 294 5.39 -1.82 8.14
CA LEU A 294 4.08 -1.82 8.77
C LEU A 294 4.11 -2.54 10.13
N SER A 295 3.25 -2.08 11.04
CA SER A 295 2.92 -2.81 12.26
C SER A 295 2.14 -4.09 11.94
N ALA A 296 2.07 -5.00 12.91
CA ALA A 296 1.25 -6.21 12.79
C ALA A 296 -0.23 -5.90 12.52
N ASP A 297 -0.79 -4.87 13.15
CA ASP A 297 -2.16 -4.43 12.91
C ASP A 297 -2.40 -4.06 11.44
N LEU A 298 -1.51 -3.25 10.86
CA LEU A 298 -1.66 -2.80 9.48
C LEU A 298 -1.37 -3.92 8.48
N ALA A 299 -0.43 -4.81 8.80
CA ALA A 299 -0.18 -6.01 8.00
C ALA A 299 -1.42 -6.93 7.95
N LEU A 300 -2.09 -7.15 9.08
CA LEU A 300 -3.34 -7.91 9.12
C LEU A 300 -4.48 -7.21 8.39
N ALA A 301 -4.64 -5.89 8.57
CA ALA A 301 -5.64 -5.10 7.83
C ALA A 301 -5.48 -5.26 6.31
N SER A 302 -4.23 -5.27 5.82
CA SER A 302 -3.92 -5.44 4.40
C SER A 302 -4.44 -6.74 3.79
N VAL A 303 -4.61 -7.81 4.58
CA VAL A 303 -5.23 -9.07 4.12
C VAL A 303 -6.69 -8.83 3.73
N PHE A 304 -7.43 -8.13 4.59
CA PHE A 304 -8.85 -7.88 4.38
C PHE A 304 -9.08 -6.82 3.30
N GLU A 305 -8.27 -5.76 3.27
CA GLU A 305 -8.27 -4.79 2.16
C GLU A 305 -8.08 -5.49 0.81
N ARG A 306 -7.13 -6.43 0.75
CA ARG A 306 -6.76 -7.13 -0.48
C ARG A 306 -7.78 -8.20 -0.91
N HIS A 307 -8.45 -8.86 0.02
CA HIS A 307 -9.25 -10.04 -0.30
C HIS A 307 -10.74 -9.92 0.05
N ALA A 308 -11.09 -9.17 1.10
CA ALA A 308 -12.49 -8.98 1.50
C ALA A 308 -13.12 -7.78 0.78
N LEU A 309 -12.33 -6.74 0.57
CA LEU A 309 -12.77 -5.46 0.02
C LEU A 309 -12.36 -5.27 -1.45
N ALA A 310 -11.73 -6.28 -2.07
CA ALA A 310 -11.06 -6.15 -3.36
C ALA A 310 -11.95 -5.56 -4.46
N ASP A 311 -13.16 -6.10 -4.58
CA ASP A 311 -14.13 -5.68 -5.59
C ASP A 311 -14.69 -4.29 -5.28
N GLN A 312 -14.75 -3.91 -3.99
CA GLN A 312 -15.22 -2.59 -3.56
C GLN A 312 -14.21 -1.49 -3.89
N TYR A 313 -12.92 -1.82 -3.96
CA TYR A 313 -11.85 -0.90 -4.37
C TYR A 313 -11.82 -0.61 -5.88
N GLN A 314 -12.60 -1.34 -6.70
CA GLN A 314 -12.71 -1.09 -8.13
C GLN A 314 -13.73 0.02 -8.43
N PRO A 315 -13.40 1.01 -9.29
CA PRO A 315 -14.38 1.95 -9.79
C PRO A 315 -15.48 1.24 -10.60
N MET A 316 -16.74 1.62 -10.39
CA MET A 316 -17.87 1.09 -11.17
C MET A 316 -17.97 1.74 -12.55
N THR A 317 -17.40 2.92 -12.73
CA THR A 317 -17.38 3.67 -13.99
C THR A 317 -16.06 4.43 -14.14
N ASP A 318 -15.71 4.80 -15.38
CA ASP A 318 -14.50 5.58 -15.68
C ASP A 318 -14.44 6.96 -15.01
N ASP A 319 -15.59 7.49 -14.60
CA ASP A 319 -15.73 8.79 -13.94
C ASP A 319 -15.98 8.67 -12.43
N GLU A 320 -15.78 7.47 -11.86
CA GLU A 320 -15.74 7.25 -10.42
C GLU A 320 -14.30 7.15 -9.93
N LEU A 321 -14.02 7.74 -8.78
CA LEU A 321 -12.78 7.57 -8.04
C LEU A 321 -13.10 7.00 -6.66
N VAL A 322 -12.56 5.83 -6.38
CA VAL A 322 -12.69 5.18 -5.07
C VAL A 322 -11.63 5.73 -4.14
N LEU A 323 -12.01 6.05 -2.90
CA LEU A 323 -11.12 6.48 -1.83
C LEU A 323 -11.50 5.75 -0.54
N ASP A 324 -10.60 5.72 0.42
CA ASP A 324 -10.85 5.19 1.75
C ASP A 324 -10.38 6.21 2.79
N SER A 325 -11.31 6.94 3.39
CA SER A 325 -10.96 7.95 4.40
C SER A 325 -10.67 7.36 5.78
N ALA A 326 -10.95 6.07 6.01
CA ALA A 326 -10.62 5.40 7.26
C ALA A 326 -9.18 4.86 7.28
N THR A 327 -8.54 4.66 6.13
CA THR A 327 -7.19 4.08 6.09
C THR A 327 -6.14 4.99 6.74
N PRO A 328 -5.36 4.49 7.72
CA PRO A 328 -4.30 5.28 8.35
C PRO A 328 -3.07 5.43 7.45
N LEU A 329 -2.96 4.64 6.39
CA LEU A 329 -1.84 4.70 5.44
C LEU A 329 -1.96 5.89 4.47
N GLY A 330 -3.14 6.50 4.39
CA GLY A 330 -3.48 7.47 3.35
C GLY A 330 -3.72 6.80 2.00
N ASN A 331 -4.33 7.54 1.08
CA ASN A 331 -4.68 7.03 -0.23
C ASN A 331 -3.53 7.27 -1.21
N LEU A 332 -3.13 6.23 -1.93
CA LEU A 332 -2.20 6.35 -3.05
C LEU A 332 -3.01 6.46 -4.34
N LEU A 333 -2.98 7.64 -4.97
CA LEU A 333 -3.58 7.82 -6.29
C LEU A 333 -2.51 7.75 -7.37
N LEU A 334 -2.59 6.72 -8.19
CA LEU A 334 -1.79 6.57 -9.39
C LEU A 334 -2.40 7.45 -10.49
N LEU A 335 -1.62 8.40 -10.99
CA LEU A 335 -2.00 9.23 -12.12
C LEU A 335 -1.33 8.70 -13.38
N HIS A 336 -2.12 8.23 -14.33
CA HIS A 336 -1.62 7.83 -15.64
C HIS A 336 -2.38 8.55 -16.75
N PHE A 337 -1.76 8.56 -17.93
CA PHE A 337 -2.33 9.15 -19.13
C PHE A 337 -2.46 8.06 -20.17
N ASN A 338 -3.69 7.68 -20.52
CA ASN A 338 -3.92 6.71 -21.60
C ASN A 338 -3.96 7.42 -22.96
N GLY A 339 -3.65 6.69 -24.04
CA GLY A 339 -3.82 7.09 -25.45
C GLY A 339 -3.86 8.61 -25.72
N ALA A 340 -5.07 9.17 -25.84
CA ALA A 340 -5.36 10.58 -26.13
C ALA A 340 -4.92 11.58 -25.02
N ARG A 341 -4.09 11.15 -24.06
CA ARG A 341 -3.62 11.92 -22.91
C ARG A 341 -4.74 12.35 -21.98
N ALA A 342 -5.80 11.55 -21.92
CA ALA A 342 -6.82 11.70 -20.90
C ALA A 342 -6.25 11.20 -19.57
N PRO A 343 -6.29 11.99 -18.50
CA PRO A 343 -5.84 11.52 -17.20
C PRO A 343 -6.80 10.42 -16.70
N GLN A 344 -6.23 9.46 -16.00
CA GLN A 344 -6.95 8.51 -15.18
C GLN A 344 -6.29 8.53 -13.79
N LEU A 345 -7.12 8.58 -12.76
CA LEU A 345 -6.71 8.45 -11.37
C LEU A 345 -7.22 7.13 -10.85
N LEU A 346 -6.32 6.28 -10.37
CA LEU A 346 -6.64 4.99 -9.79
C LEU A 346 -6.16 4.93 -8.35
N LEU A 347 -7.02 4.47 -7.45
CA LEU A 347 -6.59 4.08 -6.13
C LEU A 347 -5.67 2.87 -6.23
N ASN A 348 -4.55 2.94 -5.54
CA ASN A 348 -3.55 1.88 -5.47
C ASN A 348 -3.11 1.70 -4.02
N SER A 349 -2.30 0.68 -3.75
CA SER A 349 -1.75 0.39 -2.44
C SER A 349 -0.24 0.67 -2.39
N TYR A 350 0.25 1.17 -1.25
CA TYR A 350 1.68 1.24 -0.95
C TYR A 350 2.32 -0.14 -0.77
N ASN A 351 1.51 -1.15 -0.46
CA ASN A 351 1.91 -2.50 -0.09
C ASN A 351 2.05 -3.46 -1.28
N GLY A 352 1.91 -2.95 -2.51
CA GLY A 352 2.08 -3.73 -3.72
C GLY A 352 1.11 -4.90 -3.82
N HIS A 353 -0.10 -4.63 -4.36
CA HIS A 353 -0.71 -5.39 -5.46
C HIS A 353 -2.15 -4.89 -5.71
N TYR A 354 -2.26 -3.94 -6.64
CA TYR A 354 -3.21 -4.00 -7.75
C TYR A 354 -2.36 -3.84 -9.01
N GLY A 355 -2.21 -4.93 -9.75
CA GLY A 355 -1.34 -5.05 -10.90
C GLY A 355 -1.52 -6.39 -11.61
N HIS A 356 -2.76 -6.89 -11.65
CA HIS A 356 -3.15 -7.63 -12.85
C HIS A 356 -3.43 -6.56 -13.90
N HIS A 357 -2.76 -6.69 -15.06
CA HIS A 357 -2.69 -5.74 -16.18
C HIS A 357 -1.63 -4.64 -16.11
N THR A 358 -0.35 -5.01 -16.16
CA THR A 358 0.61 -4.37 -17.08
C THR A 358 1.75 -5.33 -17.38
N GLN A 359 1.47 -6.30 -18.25
CA GLN A 359 2.45 -6.78 -19.22
C GLN A 359 1.80 -6.68 -20.59
N TYR A 360 2.11 -5.58 -21.28
CA TYR A 360 2.27 -5.55 -22.73
C TYR A 360 3.50 -4.71 -23.01
#